data_AF-A0A0V0Y9U8-F1
#
_entry.id   AF-A0A0V0Y9U8-F1
#
_cell.length_a   1.000
_cell.length_b   1.000
_cell.length_c   1.000
_cell.angle_alpha   90.00
_cell.angle_beta   90.00
_cell.angle_gamma   90.00
#
_symmetry.space_group_name_H-M   'P 1'
#
loop_
_entity.id
_entity.type
_entity.pdbx_description
1 polymer ?
#
loop_
_entity_poly.entity_id
_entity_poly.type
_entity_poly.pdbx_seq_one_letter_code
_entity_poly.pdbx_strand_id
1 'polypeptide(L)'
;LENLIFRVLPEMLFYMVELRELLLRYRSVVQRYHVQYLAGFDALALNELLQSIASIPQESSVIFSDFCQAIAELNVEDLENDSVAYNFQGLRLDWYRLQAYSSSARFGFCLHDHVKLAQLMNTIVFHLKMIDFLDQIINETSDLSSYCFYSVLFEEQFRLCLESPSQSRYVCVFPKLCSHFANCLHNLCPEERIHIEEKGLSLCNLFLDEIAKETRNVVSTAYEQHRLLSEELLPKTCAKLIANAINKENRKKSGFMTLEKKGFKRSLSPQHGYPGDESYRRSREDMTLIDKLHFALTELCFAIDYYPQIVVWEHTFAPREYLTQHIEARFNKTVVAMAMYDKDTQEIAKPSELLNSIRTYMDVLQTLENYVQIDVQTQHQDCYGEETYLEVLLRRVSNYQILYSGHLRTFVSNPMSEIATSFFPEEYTDYPELCALAEILGAYGMKFLSERLMWHVAGQISELKKLVLQNRESLRAMRTNFDRPDRMRELFRHLTVTDGNKKHLDAVDNLLQRVTIVGEIVCFRDLLRQGLNELVSERVPFLVNCMEDFKRTTCSGDKLDMLPVSEMFSAAGIKCIVDSDLMMRLMTTTTFVVC
;
A
#
# COMPACT_ATOMS: atom_id res chain seq x y z
N LEU A 1 -16.75 -30.39 22.36
CA LEU A 1 -16.56 -29.61 21.12
C LEU A 1 -15.08 -29.41 20.80
N GLU A 2 -14.20 -29.15 21.77
CA GLU A 2 -12.74 -29.10 21.53
C GLU A 2 -12.15 -30.38 20.89
N ASN A 3 -12.71 -31.57 21.18
CA ASN A 3 -12.27 -32.85 20.59
C ASN A 3 -12.59 -33.03 19.09
N LEU A 4 -13.28 -32.08 18.43
CA LEU A 4 -13.64 -32.16 17.00
C LEU A 4 -12.96 -31.05 16.15
N ILE A 5 -12.09 -30.23 16.75
CA ILE A 5 -11.43 -29.13 16.04
C ILE A 5 -10.15 -29.66 15.36
N PHE A 6 -10.27 -29.99 14.07
CA PHE A 6 -9.14 -30.44 13.27
C PHE A 6 -8.40 -29.22 12.69
N ARG A 7 -7.35 -28.77 13.38
CA ARG A 7 -6.57 -27.57 13.02
C ARG A 7 -5.83 -27.66 11.68
N VAL A 8 -5.68 -28.86 11.12
CA VAL A 8 -4.97 -29.13 9.85
C VAL A 8 -5.97 -29.35 8.70
N LEU A 9 -7.27 -29.15 8.95
CA LEU A 9 -8.29 -29.30 7.92
C LEU A 9 -8.08 -28.36 6.71
N PRO A 10 -7.71 -27.07 6.89
CA PRO A 10 -7.49 -26.17 5.77
C PRO A 10 -6.44 -26.66 4.78
N GLU A 11 -5.35 -27.24 5.29
CA GLU A 11 -4.30 -27.85 4.48
C GLU A 11 -4.81 -29.03 3.64
N MET A 12 -5.61 -29.93 4.25
CA MET A 12 -6.23 -31.03 3.52
C MET A 12 -7.19 -30.53 2.42
N LEU A 13 -8.04 -29.55 2.75
CA LEU A 13 -8.97 -28.95 1.78
C LEU A 13 -8.20 -28.31 0.62
N PHE A 14 -7.11 -27.61 0.91
CA PHE A 14 -6.27 -26.97 -0.10
C PHE A 14 -5.73 -27.99 -1.10
N TYR A 15 -5.10 -29.06 -0.63
CA TYR A 15 -4.56 -30.10 -1.52
C TYR A 15 -5.65 -30.87 -2.27
N MET A 16 -6.83 -31.07 -1.66
CA MET A 16 -7.97 -31.65 -2.38
C MET A 16 -8.39 -30.76 -3.56
N VAL A 17 -8.49 -29.45 -3.35
CA VAL A 17 -8.86 -28.50 -4.41
C VAL A 17 -7.74 -28.39 -5.46
N GLU A 18 -6.48 -28.39 -5.05
CA GLU A 18 -5.34 -28.38 -5.97
C GLU A 18 -5.35 -29.61 -6.90
N LEU A 19 -5.62 -30.81 -6.36
CA LEU A 19 -5.74 -32.01 -7.18
C LEU A 19 -6.89 -31.92 -8.20
N ARG A 20 -8.03 -31.32 -7.82
CA ARG A 20 -9.15 -31.07 -8.75
C ARG A 20 -8.71 -30.16 -9.90
N GLU A 21 -8.08 -29.03 -9.57
CA GLU A 21 -7.62 -28.04 -10.56
C GLU A 21 -6.55 -28.62 -11.49
N LEU A 22 -5.63 -29.44 -10.95
CA LEU A 22 -4.63 -30.14 -11.77
C LEU A 22 -5.30 -31.11 -12.76
N LEU A 23 -6.29 -31.88 -12.33
CA LEU A 23 -7.02 -32.79 -13.21
C LEU A 23 -7.79 -32.04 -14.31
N LEU A 24 -8.41 -30.90 -13.98
CA LEU A 24 -9.11 -30.05 -14.96
C LEU A 24 -8.12 -29.41 -15.94
N ARG A 25 -6.98 -28.90 -15.44
CA ARG A 25 -5.94 -28.26 -16.26
C ARG A 25 -5.27 -29.24 -17.22
N TYR A 26 -5.06 -30.48 -16.77
CA TYR A 26 -4.44 -31.54 -17.57
C TYR A 26 -5.46 -32.54 -18.13
N ARG A 27 -6.73 -32.13 -18.26
CA ARG A 27 -7.83 -32.97 -18.79
C ARG A 27 -7.47 -33.66 -20.11
N SER A 28 -6.89 -32.93 -21.05
CA SER A 28 -6.53 -33.48 -22.37
C SER A 28 -5.50 -34.62 -22.28
N VAL A 29 -4.59 -34.58 -21.30
CA VAL A 29 -3.60 -35.64 -21.06
C VAL A 29 -4.29 -36.91 -20.56
N VAL A 30 -5.23 -36.76 -19.62
CA VAL A 30 -6.03 -37.87 -19.07
C VAL A 30 -6.87 -38.50 -20.18
N GLN A 31 -7.58 -37.68 -20.96
CA GLN A 31 -8.41 -38.14 -22.08
C GLN A 31 -7.59 -38.90 -23.11
N ARG A 32 -6.45 -38.36 -23.54
CA ARG A 32 -5.55 -38.99 -24.51
C ARG A 32 -5.07 -40.37 -24.05
N TYR A 33 -4.66 -40.49 -22.79
CA TYR A 33 -4.22 -41.76 -22.22
C TYR A 33 -5.34 -42.81 -22.26
N HIS A 34 -6.56 -42.45 -21.83
CA HIS A 34 -7.66 -43.40 -21.79
C HIS A 34 -8.23 -43.76 -23.15
N VAL A 35 -8.18 -42.87 -24.15
CA VAL A 35 -8.50 -43.18 -25.55
C VAL A 35 -7.56 -44.28 -26.09
N GLN A 36 -6.25 -44.12 -25.88
CA GLN A 36 -5.27 -45.11 -26.31
C GLN A 36 -5.43 -46.45 -25.58
N TYR A 37 -5.72 -46.40 -24.29
CA TYR A 37 -5.93 -47.61 -23.48
C TYR A 37 -7.16 -48.40 -23.96
N LEU A 38 -8.26 -47.69 -24.21
CA LEU A 38 -9.51 -48.27 -24.67
C LEU A 38 -9.35 -48.94 -26.04
N ALA A 39 -8.86 -48.20 -27.03
CA ALA A 39 -8.68 -48.71 -28.39
C ALA A 39 -7.59 -49.79 -28.50
N GLY A 40 -6.48 -49.62 -27.75
CA GLY A 40 -5.30 -50.47 -27.87
C GLY A 40 -5.31 -51.75 -27.03
N PHE A 41 -5.96 -51.74 -25.86
CA PHE A 41 -5.96 -52.88 -24.94
C PHE A 41 -7.38 -53.38 -24.63
N ASP A 42 -8.26 -52.50 -24.16
CA ASP A 42 -9.57 -52.94 -23.64
C ASP A 42 -10.46 -53.55 -24.73
N ALA A 43 -10.44 -52.99 -25.95
CA ALA A 43 -11.18 -53.54 -27.09
C ALA A 43 -10.74 -54.98 -27.42
N LEU A 44 -9.43 -55.25 -27.40
CA LEU A 44 -8.88 -56.58 -27.66
C LEU A 44 -9.23 -57.55 -26.54
N ALA A 45 -9.06 -57.14 -25.28
CA ALA A 45 -9.34 -57.96 -24.11
C ALA A 45 -10.84 -58.31 -24.01
N LEU A 46 -11.72 -57.35 -24.33
CA LEU A 46 -13.17 -57.57 -24.31
C LEU A 46 -13.58 -58.57 -25.40
N ASN A 47 -13.07 -58.41 -26.63
CA ASN A 47 -13.37 -59.31 -27.74
C ASN A 47 -12.90 -60.75 -27.45
N GLU A 48 -11.67 -60.92 -26.95
CA GLU A 48 -11.13 -62.23 -26.57
C GLU A 48 -12.02 -62.91 -25.50
N LEU A 49 -12.44 -62.15 -24.48
CA LEU A 49 -13.23 -62.69 -23.40
C LEU A 49 -14.66 -63.06 -23.85
N LEU A 50 -15.27 -62.27 -24.74
CA LEU A 50 -16.59 -62.57 -25.29
C LEU A 50 -16.58 -63.83 -26.17
N GLN A 51 -15.52 -64.03 -26.96
CA GLN A 51 -15.36 -65.25 -27.78
C GLN A 51 -15.24 -66.53 -26.95
N SER A 52 -14.80 -66.42 -25.69
CA SER A 52 -14.68 -67.57 -24.77
C SER A 52 -16.02 -68.05 -24.20
N ILE A 53 -17.11 -67.28 -24.36
CA ILE A 53 -18.42 -67.56 -23.78
C ILE A 53 -19.30 -68.30 -24.79
N ALA A 54 -19.71 -69.53 -24.46
CA ALA A 54 -20.36 -70.45 -25.41
C ALA A 54 -21.79 -70.08 -25.84
N SER A 55 -22.52 -69.25 -25.08
CA SER A 55 -23.90 -68.85 -25.42
C SER A 55 -24.26 -67.52 -24.79
N ILE A 56 -24.26 -66.46 -25.60
CA ILE A 56 -24.76 -65.12 -25.23
C ILE A 56 -26.10 -64.89 -25.94
N PRO A 57 -27.18 -64.50 -25.24
CA PRO A 57 -28.44 -64.12 -25.85
C PRO A 57 -28.26 -63.03 -26.92
N GLN A 58 -29.04 -63.09 -27.99
CA GLN A 58 -28.88 -62.20 -29.15
C GLN A 58 -28.92 -60.71 -28.76
N GLU A 59 -29.83 -60.33 -27.86
CA GLU A 59 -29.96 -58.95 -27.36
C GLU A 59 -28.69 -58.46 -26.63
N SER A 60 -28.05 -59.32 -25.83
CA SER A 60 -26.79 -59.00 -25.15
C SER A 60 -25.60 -59.03 -26.09
N SER A 61 -25.61 -59.92 -27.08
CA SER A 61 -24.54 -60.02 -28.08
C SER A 61 -24.45 -58.76 -28.94
N VAL A 62 -25.58 -58.11 -29.25
CA VAL A 62 -25.60 -56.83 -29.97
C VAL A 62 -24.92 -55.75 -29.12
N ILE A 63 -25.34 -55.59 -27.86
CA ILE A 63 -24.74 -54.60 -26.93
C ILE A 63 -23.23 -54.80 -26.80
N PHE A 64 -22.77 -56.04 -26.61
CA PHE A 64 -21.34 -56.32 -26.49
C PHE A 64 -20.56 -56.05 -27.79
N SER A 65 -21.16 -56.33 -28.95
CA SER A 65 -20.55 -56.01 -30.25
C SER A 65 -20.43 -54.50 -30.44
N ASP A 66 -21.48 -53.75 -30.09
CA ASP A 66 -21.50 -52.28 -30.18
C ASP A 66 -20.43 -51.66 -29.26
N PHE A 67 -20.23 -52.23 -28.05
CA PHE A 67 -19.15 -51.85 -27.14
C PHE A 67 -17.76 -52.06 -27.75
N CYS A 68 -17.49 -53.26 -28.28
CA CYS A 68 -16.20 -53.57 -28.91
C CYS A 68 -15.91 -52.64 -30.09
N GLN A 69 -16.91 -52.39 -30.93
CA GLN A 69 -16.78 -51.51 -32.10
C GLN A 69 -16.53 -50.05 -31.67
N ALA A 70 -17.37 -49.51 -30.78
CA ALA A 70 -17.27 -48.11 -30.36
C ALA A 70 -15.94 -47.80 -29.64
N ILE A 71 -15.37 -48.76 -28.92
CA ILE A 71 -14.09 -48.60 -28.22
C ILE A 71 -12.91 -48.77 -29.19
N ALA A 72 -13.00 -49.69 -30.16
CA ALA A 72 -11.94 -49.93 -31.14
C ALA A 72 -11.79 -48.79 -32.16
N GLU A 73 -12.87 -48.07 -32.45
CA GLU A 73 -12.88 -46.93 -33.40
C GLU A 73 -12.33 -45.63 -32.80
N LEU A 74 -12.04 -45.58 -31.49
CA LEU A 74 -11.48 -44.39 -30.85
C LEU A 74 -10.07 -44.12 -31.35
N ASN A 75 -9.79 -42.85 -31.68
CA ASN A 75 -8.48 -42.41 -32.13
C ASN A 75 -8.07 -41.13 -31.36
N VAL A 76 -6.76 -40.84 -31.35
CA VAL A 76 -6.25 -39.62 -30.69
C VAL A 76 -6.42 -38.38 -31.58
N GLU A 77 -6.49 -38.57 -32.90
CA GLU A 77 -6.58 -37.47 -33.87
C GLU A 77 -7.91 -36.71 -33.78
N ASP A 78 -9.02 -37.40 -33.53
CA ASP A 78 -10.35 -36.79 -33.36
C ASP A 78 -10.44 -36.00 -32.04
N LEU A 79 -9.66 -36.40 -31.02
CA LEU A 79 -9.55 -35.70 -29.74
C LEU A 79 -8.70 -34.42 -29.86
N GLU A 80 -7.59 -34.46 -30.61
CA GLU A 80 -6.70 -33.31 -30.78
C GLU A 80 -7.31 -32.21 -31.68
N ASN A 81 -8.16 -32.59 -32.63
CA ASN A 81 -8.84 -31.65 -33.53
C ASN A 81 -10.12 -31.02 -32.95
N ASP A 82 -10.52 -31.43 -31.73
CA ASP A 82 -11.75 -30.99 -31.04
C ASP A 82 -13.02 -31.09 -31.93
N SER A 83 -12.97 -31.96 -32.94
CA SER A 83 -13.98 -32.04 -34.00
C SER A 83 -15.24 -32.78 -33.57
N VAL A 84 -15.13 -33.64 -32.55
CA VAL A 84 -16.23 -34.44 -32.00
C VAL A 84 -16.15 -34.46 -30.48
N ALA A 85 -17.16 -33.91 -29.81
CA ALA A 85 -17.34 -34.12 -28.38
C ALA A 85 -17.80 -35.57 -28.16
N TYR A 86 -16.90 -36.41 -27.64
CA TYR A 86 -17.25 -37.78 -27.27
C TYR A 86 -18.39 -37.80 -26.26
N ASN A 87 -19.38 -38.68 -26.46
CA ASN A 87 -20.47 -38.92 -25.53
C ASN A 87 -20.75 -40.42 -25.44
N PHE A 88 -20.34 -41.01 -24.32
CA PHE A 88 -20.49 -42.43 -24.01
C PHE A 88 -21.60 -42.70 -22.98
N GLN A 89 -22.53 -41.76 -22.77
CA GLN A 89 -23.68 -41.97 -21.89
C GLN A 89 -24.53 -43.16 -22.33
N GLY A 90 -24.71 -43.33 -23.65
CA GLY A 90 -25.42 -44.48 -24.24
C GLY A 90 -24.79 -45.81 -23.83
N LEU A 91 -23.50 -45.98 -24.12
CA LEU A 91 -22.73 -47.17 -23.75
C LEU A 91 -22.81 -47.46 -22.24
N ARG A 92 -22.57 -46.45 -21.39
CA ARG A 92 -22.68 -46.63 -19.93
C ARG A 92 -24.06 -47.11 -19.49
N LEU A 93 -25.11 -46.59 -20.11
CA LEU A 93 -26.49 -47.00 -19.81
C LEU A 93 -26.79 -48.40 -20.34
N ASP A 94 -26.21 -48.80 -21.47
CA ASP A 94 -26.36 -50.16 -22.02
C ASP A 94 -25.67 -51.19 -21.16
N TRP A 95 -24.49 -50.89 -20.61
CA TRP A 95 -23.88 -51.75 -19.58
C TRP A 95 -24.78 -51.88 -18.35
N TYR A 96 -25.40 -50.79 -17.90
CA TYR A 96 -26.32 -50.83 -16.76
C TYR A 96 -27.59 -51.66 -17.06
N ARG A 97 -28.15 -51.54 -18.26
CA ARG A 97 -29.25 -52.40 -18.74
C ARG A 97 -28.84 -53.86 -18.77
N LEU A 98 -27.64 -54.17 -19.26
CA LEU A 98 -27.13 -55.52 -19.35
C LEU A 98 -26.91 -56.14 -17.96
N GLN A 99 -26.42 -55.37 -16.99
CA GLN A 99 -26.39 -55.80 -15.58
C GLN A 99 -27.79 -56.13 -15.06
N ALA A 100 -28.80 -55.29 -15.34
CA ALA A 100 -30.18 -55.55 -14.91
C ALA A 100 -30.77 -56.83 -15.56
N TYR A 101 -30.54 -57.02 -16.86
CA TYR A 101 -31.00 -58.22 -17.58
C TYR A 101 -30.34 -59.49 -17.05
N SER A 102 -29.02 -59.46 -16.90
CA SER A 102 -28.22 -60.60 -16.43
C SER A 102 -28.35 -60.89 -14.93
N SER A 103 -28.97 -59.98 -14.17
CA SER A 103 -29.35 -60.19 -12.77
C SER A 103 -30.73 -60.85 -12.61
N SER A 104 -31.48 -61.00 -13.71
CA SER A 104 -32.77 -61.70 -13.72
C SER A 104 -32.59 -63.19 -13.97
N ALA A 105 -33.17 -64.03 -13.11
CA ALA A 105 -33.06 -65.49 -13.19
C ALA A 105 -33.62 -66.12 -14.50
N ARG A 106 -34.33 -65.34 -15.33
CA ARG A 106 -35.01 -65.82 -16.55
C ARG A 106 -34.31 -65.46 -17.86
N PHE A 107 -33.20 -64.71 -17.82
CA PHE A 107 -32.61 -64.10 -19.01
C PHE A 107 -31.63 -65.02 -19.79
N GLY A 108 -31.31 -66.21 -19.26
CA GLY A 108 -30.47 -67.21 -19.94
C GLY A 108 -28.97 -66.87 -19.99
N PHE A 109 -28.57 -65.72 -19.47
CA PHE A 109 -27.18 -65.31 -19.27
C PHE A 109 -27.04 -64.67 -17.89
N CYS A 110 -26.15 -65.21 -17.06
CA CYS A 110 -25.96 -64.79 -15.68
C CYS A 110 -24.57 -64.21 -15.47
N LEU A 111 -24.50 -62.94 -15.06
CA LEU A 111 -23.21 -62.26 -14.89
C LEU A 111 -22.38 -62.83 -13.73
N HIS A 112 -23.03 -63.48 -12.75
CA HIS A 112 -22.38 -64.21 -11.67
C HIS A 112 -21.44 -65.31 -12.19
N ASP A 113 -21.81 -65.98 -13.28
CA ASP A 113 -20.99 -67.05 -13.87
C ASP A 113 -19.78 -66.49 -14.65
N HIS A 114 -19.76 -65.17 -14.89
CA HIS A 114 -18.79 -64.47 -15.73
C HIS A 114 -18.17 -63.26 -15.01
N VAL A 115 -17.69 -63.44 -13.78
CA VAL A 115 -17.12 -62.37 -12.94
C VAL A 115 -16.00 -61.57 -13.63
N LYS A 116 -15.14 -62.22 -14.42
CA LYS A 116 -14.06 -61.55 -15.17
C LYS A 116 -14.60 -60.55 -16.21
N LEU A 117 -15.73 -60.88 -16.85
CA LEU A 117 -16.39 -59.97 -17.79
C LEU A 117 -16.92 -58.74 -17.05
N ALA A 118 -17.56 -58.95 -15.90
CA ALA A 118 -18.08 -57.84 -15.09
C ALA A 118 -16.96 -56.90 -14.63
N GLN A 119 -15.83 -57.45 -14.18
CA GLN A 119 -14.65 -56.67 -13.78
C GLN A 119 -14.09 -55.85 -14.96
N LEU A 120 -13.88 -56.49 -16.11
CA LEU A 120 -13.38 -55.82 -17.30
C LEU A 120 -14.33 -54.72 -17.78
N MET A 121 -15.64 -55.00 -17.85
CA MET A 121 -16.64 -54.00 -18.24
C MET A 121 -16.70 -52.81 -17.28
N ASN A 122 -16.56 -53.04 -15.97
CA ASN A 122 -16.49 -51.95 -15.00
C ASN A 122 -15.22 -51.09 -15.17
N THR A 123 -14.07 -51.71 -15.46
CA THR A 123 -12.83 -51.00 -15.80
C THR A 123 -12.99 -50.18 -17.08
N ILE A 124 -13.57 -50.77 -18.12
CA ILE A 124 -13.89 -50.08 -19.39
C ILE A 124 -14.79 -48.88 -19.16
N VAL A 125 -15.87 -49.05 -18.38
CA VAL A 125 -16.78 -47.95 -18.05
C VAL A 125 -16.07 -46.84 -17.28
N PHE A 126 -15.14 -47.18 -16.39
CA PHE A 126 -14.30 -46.19 -15.73
C PHE A 126 -13.42 -45.43 -16.73
N HIS A 127 -12.73 -46.12 -17.65
CA HIS A 127 -11.93 -45.49 -18.70
C HIS A 127 -12.78 -44.61 -19.62
N LEU A 128 -13.99 -45.03 -19.99
CA LEU A 128 -14.93 -44.20 -20.75
C LEU A 128 -15.26 -42.91 -20.01
N LYS A 129 -15.55 -42.98 -18.70
CA LYS A 129 -15.83 -41.79 -17.89
C LYS A 129 -14.64 -40.82 -17.81
N MET A 130 -13.40 -41.30 -17.89
CA MET A 130 -12.21 -40.44 -17.92
C MET A 130 -12.11 -39.60 -19.20
N ILE A 131 -12.87 -39.95 -20.25
CA ILE A 131 -12.88 -39.22 -21.52
C ILE A 131 -13.95 -38.12 -21.53
N ASP A 132 -15.23 -38.48 -21.32
CA ASP A 132 -16.37 -37.58 -21.52
C ASP A 132 -17.07 -37.14 -20.22
N PHE A 133 -16.70 -37.73 -19.07
CA PHE A 133 -17.41 -37.55 -17.79
C PHE A 133 -16.47 -37.15 -16.63
N LEU A 134 -15.27 -36.66 -16.94
CA LEU A 134 -14.25 -36.32 -15.96
C LEU A 134 -14.73 -35.24 -14.98
N ASP A 135 -15.37 -34.19 -15.48
CA ASP A 135 -15.87 -33.07 -14.66
C ASP A 135 -16.86 -33.55 -13.59
N GLN A 136 -17.75 -34.49 -13.97
CA GLN A 136 -18.72 -35.07 -13.04
C GLN A 136 -18.08 -36.04 -12.04
N ILE A 137 -17.08 -36.83 -12.43
CA ILE A 137 -16.33 -37.67 -11.47
C ILE A 137 -15.62 -36.79 -10.44
N ILE A 138 -15.00 -35.71 -10.89
CA ILE A 138 -14.33 -34.75 -10.03
C ILE A 138 -15.36 -34.22 -9.02
N ASN A 139 -16.53 -33.78 -9.46
CA ASN A 139 -17.61 -33.35 -8.56
C ASN A 139 -18.11 -34.47 -7.63
N GLU A 140 -18.34 -35.69 -8.12
CA GLU A 140 -18.80 -36.83 -7.30
C GLU A 140 -17.82 -37.15 -6.16
N THR A 141 -16.52 -37.07 -6.43
CA THR A 141 -15.47 -37.54 -5.50
C THR A 141 -14.99 -36.48 -4.51
N SER A 142 -15.16 -35.20 -4.80
CA SER A 142 -14.63 -34.14 -3.94
C SER A 142 -15.41 -32.83 -3.98
N ASP A 143 -16.72 -32.89 -4.27
CA ASP A 143 -17.60 -31.74 -4.06
C ASP A 143 -17.69 -31.39 -2.56
N LEU A 144 -17.67 -30.10 -2.30
CA LEU A 144 -17.67 -29.52 -0.96
C LEU A 144 -18.74 -28.42 -0.84
N SER A 145 -19.73 -28.43 -1.75
CA SER A 145 -20.92 -27.57 -1.72
C SER A 145 -21.69 -27.64 -0.41
N SER A 146 -21.54 -28.72 0.36
CA SER A 146 -22.10 -28.89 1.70
C SER A 146 -21.76 -27.73 2.65
N TYR A 147 -20.60 -27.08 2.49
CA TYR A 147 -20.23 -25.89 3.27
C TYR A 147 -21.22 -24.73 3.10
N CYS A 148 -21.99 -24.68 2.01
CA CYS A 148 -23.09 -23.73 1.83
C CYS A 148 -24.10 -23.80 2.98
N PHE A 149 -24.40 -25.01 3.47
CA PHE A 149 -25.40 -25.22 4.52
C PHE A 149 -24.79 -25.11 5.93
N TYR A 150 -23.47 -25.25 6.06
CA TYR A 150 -22.73 -25.15 7.32
C TYR A 150 -21.91 -23.84 7.41
N SER A 151 -22.51 -22.70 7.05
CA SER A 151 -21.78 -21.41 6.95
C SER A 151 -21.12 -20.96 8.26
N VAL A 152 -21.76 -21.18 9.41
CA VAL A 152 -21.17 -20.82 10.72
C VAL A 152 -19.86 -21.58 10.96
N LEU A 153 -19.85 -22.89 10.67
CA LEU A 153 -18.65 -23.71 10.79
C LEU A 153 -17.60 -23.31 9.76
N PHE A 154 -18.04 -22.99 8.54
CA PHE A 154 -17.15 -22.57 7.46
C PHE A 154 -16.39 -21.29 7.81
N GLU A 155 -17.09 -20.27 8.33
CA GLU A 155 -16.51 -19.02 8.80
C GLU A 155 -15.63 -19.19 10.05
N GLU A 156 -16.01 -20.09 10.96
CA GLU A 156 -15.19 -20.41 12.14
C GLU A 156 -13.87 -21.10 11.74
N GLN A 157 -13.93 -22.07 10.82
CA GLN A 157 -12.75 -22.74 10.28
C GLN A 157 -11.83 -21.76 9.53
N PHE A 158 -12.41 -20.82 8.79
CA PHE A 158 -11.67 -19.74 8.15
C PHE A 158 -10.93 -18.88 9.18
N ARG A 159 -11.62 -18.41 10.23
CA ARG A 159 -11.01 -17.58 11.29
C ARG A 159 -9.86 -18.31 12.00
N LEU A 160 -10.08 -19.57 12.38
CA LEU A 160 -9.03 -20.39 13.01
C LEU A 160 -7.82 -20.63 12.09
N CYS A 161 -8.05 -20.76 10.79
CA CYS A 161 -6.99 -20.86 9.79
C CYS A 161 -6.18 -19.56 9.70
N LEU A 162 -6.87 -18.42 9.65
CA LEU A 162 -6.26 -17.10 9.53
C LEU A 162 -5.44 -16.71 10.77
N GLU A 163 -5.90 -17.07 11.97
CA GLU A 163 -5.20 -16.83 13.24
C GLU A 163 -3.90 -17.63 13.40
N SER A 164 -3.72 -18.72 12.66
CA SER A 164 -2.56 -19.61 12.78
C SER A 164 -1.59 -19.41 11.61
N PRO A 165 -0.39 -18.82 11.81
CA PRO A 165 0.53 -18.51 10.72
C PRO A 165 0.94 -19.72 9.86
N SER A 166 1.05 -20.93 10.45
CA SER A 166 1.37 -22.14 9.69
C SER A 166 0.23 -22.64 8.80
N GLN A 167 -1.01 -22.27 9.10
CA GLN A 167 -2.19 -22.69 8.34
C GLN A 167 -2.70 -21.56 7.43
N SER A 168 -2.40 -20.29 7.74
CA SER A 168 -2.80 -19.14 6.94
C SER A 168 -2.33 -19.22 5.49
N ARG A 169 -1.25 -19.97 5.22
CA ARG A 169 -0.84 -20.39 3.87
C ARG A 169 -1.98 -20.92 3.00
N TYR A 170 -2.84 -21.73 3.62
CA TYR A 170 -3.90 -22.48 2.95
C TYR A 170 -5.24 -21.75 2.98
N VAL A 171 -5.31 -20.55 3.56
CA VAL A 171 -6.57 -19.80 3.73
C VAL A 171 -7.25 -19.44 2.40
N CYS A 172 -6.50 -19.41 1.30
CA CYS A 172 -7.03 -19.17 -0.04
C CYS A 172 -8.02 -20.24 -0.53
N VAL A 173 -8.06 -21.41 0.12
CA VAL A 173 -9.02 -22.46 -0.21
C VAL A 173 -10.46 -22.05 0.08
N PHE A 174 -10.71 -21.25 1.13
CA PHE A 174 -12.05 -20.86 1.55
C PHE A 174 -12.78 -20.03 0.49
N PRO A 175 -12.21 -18.92 -0.05
CA PRO A 175 -12.79 -18.23 -1.19
C PRO A 175 -13.00 -19.12 -2.42
N LYS A 176 -12.06 -20.04 -2.70
CA LYS A 176 -12.15 -20.95 -3.84
C LYS A 176 -13.30 -21.96 -3.69
N LEU A 177 -13.56 -22.46 -2.49
CA LEU A 177 -14.66 -23.39 -2.21
C LEU A 177 -16.04 -22.78 -2.44
N CYS A 178 -16.19 -21.46 -2.40
CA CYS A 178 -17.44 -20.79 -2.79
C CYS A 178 -17.86 -21.13 -4.23
N SER A 179 -16.91 -21.46 -5.12
CA SER A 179 -17.21 -21.91 -6.50
C SER A 179 -17.94 -23.26 -6.55
N HIS A 180 -17.82 -24.11 -5.52
CA HIS A 180 -18.49 -25.40 -5.46
C HIS A 180 -19.97 -25.29 -5.14
N PHE A 181 -20.46 -24.14 -4.63
CA PHE A 181 -21.83 -24.01 -4.15
C PHE A 181 -22.86 -24.18 -5.27
N ALA A 182 -22.48 -23.95 -6.54
CA ALA A 182 -23.35 -24.24 -7.67
C ALA A 182 -23.68 -25.76 -7.82
N ASN A 183 -22.83 -26.65 -7.29
CA ASN A 183 -23.00 -28.09 -7.44
C ASN A 183 -24.12 -28.70 -6.58
N CYS A 184 -24.56 -28.02 -5.50
CA CYS A 184 -25.65 -28.54 -4.67
C CYS A 184 -27.04 -28.30 -5.27
N LEU A 185 -27.13 -27.57 -6.38
CA LEU A 185 -28.39 -27.22 -7.02
C LEU A 185 -29.00 -28.41 -7.75
N HIS A 186 -30.33 -28.49 -7.68
CA HIS A 186 -31.09 -29.47 -8.45
C HIS A 186 -32.11 -28.78 -9.36
N ASN A 187 -32.30 -29.30 -10.58
CA ASN A 187 -33.26 -28.76 -11.55
C ASN A 187 -34.73 -28.78 -11.08
N LEU A 188 -35.03 -29.53 -10.00
CA LEU A 188 -36.37 -29.61 -9.39
C LEU A 188 -36.62 -28.54 -8.33
N CYS A 189 -35.59 -27.79 -7.92
CA CYS A 189 -35.68 -26.69 -6.95
C CYS A 189 -34.92 -25.48 -7.52
N PRO A 190 -35.41 -24.82 -8.58
CA PRO A 190 -34.77 -23.63 -9.12
C PRO A 190 -34.85 -22.42 -8.17
N GLU A 191 -35.77 -22.41 -7.21
CA GLU A 191 -36.05 -21.28 -6.32
C GLU A 191 -34.88 -20.98 -5.37
N GLU A 192 -34.13 -22.01 -4.95
CA GLU A 192 -32.96 -21.84 -4.05
C GLU A 192 -31.71 -21.31 -4.78
N ARG A 193 -31.69 -21.32 -6.11
CA ARG A 193 -30.54 -20.94 -6.94
C ARG A 193 -30.01 -19.55 -6.58
N ILE A 194 -30.90 -18.56 -6.55
CA ILE A 194 -30.54 -17.15 -6.29
C ILE A 194 -29.95 -17.01 -4.89
N HIS A 195 -30.53 -17.67 -3.90
CA HIS A 195 -30.06 -17.60 -2.51
C HIS A 195 -28.67 -18.24 -2.32
N ILE A 196 -28.41 -19.36 -2.99
CA ILE A 196 -27.11 -20.04 -2.94
C ILE A 196 -26.04 -19.24 -3.68
N GLU A 197 -26.40 -18.62 -4.81
CA GLU A 197 -25.54 -17.71 -5.57
C GLU A 197 -25.11 -16.51 -4.73
N GLU A 198 -26.06 -15.74 -4.20
CA GLU A 198 -25.80 -14.56 -3.36
C GLU A 198 -24.95 -14.92 -2.15
N LYS A 199 -25.21 -16.09 -1.53
CA LYS A 199 -24.42 -16.58 -0.40
C LYS A 199 -22.98 -16.91 -0.79
N GLY A 200 -22.77 -17.57 -1.93
CA GLY A 200 -21.44 -17.88 -2.44
C GLY A 200 -20.62 -16.63 -2.74
N LEU A 201 -21.24 -15.64 -3.39
CA LEU A 201 -20.60 -14.35 -3.71
C LEU A 201 -20.27 -13.55 -2.45
N SER A 202 -21.21 -13.46 -1.50
CA SER A 202 -21.02 -12.74 -0.24
C SER A 202 -19.87 -13.34 0.59
N LEU A 203 -19.82 -14.67 0.73
CA LEU A 203 -18.75 -15.34 1.47
C LEU A 203 -17.40 -15.22 0.77
N CYS A 204 -17.34 -15.35 -0.55
CA CYS A 204 -16.09 -15.17 -1.29
C CYS A 204 -15.51 -13.77 -1.08
N ASN A 205 -16.35 -12.74 -1.20
CA ASN A 205 -15.96 -11.35 -0.92
C ASN A 205 -15.50 -11.16 0.52
N LEU A 206 -16.25 -11.70 1.50
CA LEU A 206 -15.89 -11.62 2.92
C LEU A 206 -14.50 -12.21 3.19
N PHE A 207 -14.23 -13.43 2.69
CA PHE A 207 -12.97 -14.09 2.95
C PHE A 207 -11.78 -13.36 2.33
N LEU A 208 -11.91 -12.90 1.08
CA LEU A 208 -10.84 -12.13 0.42
C LEU A 208 -10.57 -10.81 1.15
N ASP A 209 -11.62 -10.12 1.58
CA ASP A 209 -11.52 -8.89 2.37
C ASP A 209 -10.83 -9.11 3.72
N GLU A 210 -11.17 -10.17 4.45
CA GLU A 210 -10.54 -10.51 5.73
C GLU A 210 -9.07 -10.96 5.59
N ILE A 211 -8.72 -11.73 4.54
CA ILE A 211 -7.33 -12.09 4.25
C ILE A 211 -6.48 -10.83 3.96
N ALA A 212 -7.02 -9.91 3.16
CA ALA A 212 -6.37 -8.64 2.86
C ALA A 212 -6.21 -7.74 4.09
N LYS A 213 -7.26 -7.64 4.92
CA LYS A 213 -7.22 -6.89 6.19
C LYS A 213 -6.16 -7.42 7.15
N GLU A 214 -6.04 -8.74 7.27
CA GLU A 214 -5.07 -9.35 8.17
C GLU A 214 -3.64 -9.14 7.65
N THR A 215 -3.43 -9.29 6.35
CA THR A 215 -2.13 -8.97 5.72
C THR A 215 -1.75 -7.52 5.96
N ARG A 216 -2.68 -6.57 5.79
CA ARG A 216 -2.52 -5.14 6.13
C ARG A 216 -2.18 -4.92 7.61
N ASN A 217 -2.76 -5.70 8.54
CA ASN A 217 -2.46 -5.63 9.96
C ASN A 217 -1.03 -6.08 10.27
N VAL A 218 -0.60 -7.20 9.67
CA VAL A 218 0.77 -7.72 9.80
C VAL A 218 1.78 -6.69 9.27
N VAL A 219 1.53 -6.11 8.09
CA VAL A 219 2.35 -5.02 7.51
C VAL A 219 2.41 -3.80 8.44
N SER A 220 1.26 -3.38 8.99
CA SER A 220 1.21 -2.25 9.92
C SER A 220 2.01 -2.51 11.20
N THR A 221 1.99 -3.74 11.71
CA THR A 221 2.74 -4.13 12.91
C THR A 221 4.23 -4.27 12.61
N ALA A 222 4.59 -4.79 11.44
CA ALA A 222 5.98 -4.86 10.98
C ALA A 222 6.56 -3.45 10.84
N TYR A 223 5.82 -2.53 10.22
CA TYR A 223 6.19 -1.11 10.17
C TYR A 223 6.47 -0.54 11.55
N GLU A 224 5.61 -0.78 12.55
CA GLU A 224 5.84 -0.24 13.90
C GLU A 224 7.13 -0.76 14.52
N GLN A 225 7.49 -2.03 14.29
CA GLN A 225 8.78 -2.57 14.74
C GLN A 225 9.97 -1.93 14.01
N HIS A 226 9.88 -1.78 12.69
CA HIS A 226 10.92 -1.11 11.90
C HIS A 226 11.05 0.37 12.25
N ARG A 227 9.94 1.04 12.59
CA ARG A 227 9.90 2.45 13.04
C ARG A 227 10.71 2.62 14.31
N LEU A 228 10.53 1.74 15.31
CA LEU A 228 11.30 1.78 16.55
C LEU A 228 12.81 1.61 16.30
N LEU A 229 13.20 0.68 15.43
CA LEU A 229 14.61 0.49 15.03
C LEU A 229 15.16 1.73 14.32
N SER A 230 14.36 2.34 13.45
CA SER A 230 14.72 3.57 12.74
C SER A 230 14.86 4.77 13.68
N GLU A 231 14.05 4.85 14.73
CA GLU A 231 14.15 5.89 15.77
C GLU A 231 15.45 5.80 16.58
N GLU A 232 15.97 4.59 16.82
CA GLU A 232 17.25 4.41 17.53
C GLU A 232 18.44 5.00 16.75
N LEU A 233 18.33 5.08 15.41
CA LEU A 233 19.34 5.65 14.53
C LEU A 233 19.34 7.18 14.50
N LEU A 234 18.32 7.84 15.08
CA LEU A 234 18.22 9.30 15.05
C LEU A 234 19.33 9.97 15.88
N PRO A 235 19.84 11.14 15.44
CA PRO A 235 20.92 11.85 16.15
C PRO A 235 20.64 12.16 17.62
N LYS A 236 19.36 12.30 18.01
CA LYS A 236 18.93 12.53 19.40
C LYS A 236 19.40 11.43 20.36
N THR A 237 19.52 10.19 19.89
CA THR A 237 19.97 9.05 20.69
C THR A 237 21.46 9.16 21.05
N CYS A 238 22.27 9.79 20.18
CA CYS A 238 23.70 10.02 20.38
C CYS A 238 24.01 11.03 21.49
N ALA A 239 23.07 11.92 21.83
CA ALA A 239 23.28 12.96 22.84
C ALA A 239 23.71 12.38 24.21
N LYS A 240 23.11 11.25 24.61
CA LYS A 240 23.47 10.54 25.85
C LYS A 240 24.91 10.00 25.81
N LEU A 241 25.36 9.51 24.66
CA LEU A 241 26.71 8.99 24.47
C LEU A 241 27.76 10.11 24.56
N ILE A 242 27.47 11.25 23.93
CA ILE A 242 28.33 12.45 23.97
C ILE A 242 28.44 12.98 25.41
N ALA A 243 27.31 13.16 26.10
CA ALA A 243 27.29 13.62 27.49
C ALA A 243 28.11 12.70 28.41
N ASN A 244 27.99 11.39 28.23
CA ASN A 244 28.77 10.40 28.99
C ASN A 244 30.27 10.46 28.67
N ALA A 245 30.64 10.68 27.40
CA ALA A 245 32.04 10.85 27.00
C ALA A 245 32.68 12.10 27.63
N ILE A 246 31.97 13.23 27.59
CA ILE A 246 32.42 14.50 28.20
C ILE A 246 32.58 14.35 29.72
N ASN A 247 31.60 13.74 30.40
CA ASN A 247 31.67 13.49 31.84
C ASN A 247 32.84 12.58 32.22
N LYS A 248 33.17 11.59 31.37
CA LYS A 248 34.30 10.70 31.58
C LYS A 248 35.65 11.41 31.38
N GLU A 249 35.76 12.32 30.42
CA GLU A 249 36.95 13.15 30.25
C GLU A 249 37.14 14.14 31.40
N ASN A 250 36.07 14.79 31.85
CA ASN A 250 36.14 15.73 32.96
C ASN A 250 36.56 15.04 34.27
N ARG A 251 36.10 13.81 34.53
CA ARG A 251 36.57 12.98 35.66
C ARG A 251 38.04 12.58 35.54
N LYS A 252 38.56 12.38 34.33
CA LYS A 252 40.00 12.10 34.10
C LYS A 252 40.86 13.35 34.32
N LYS A 253 40.36 14.54 33.93
CA LYS A 253 41.07 15.82 34.10
C LYS A 253 41.03 16.34 35.54
N SER A 254 40.03 15.98 36.36
CA SER A 254 39.90 16.46 37.74
C SER A 254 40.78 15.74 38.78
N GLY A 255 41.65 14.80 38.37
CA GLY A 255 42.65 14.17 39.26
C GLY A 255 42.10 13.40 40.46
N PHE A 256 40.79 13.13 40.53
CA PHE A 256 40.19 12.43 41.66
C PHE A 256 40.26 10.92 41.41
N MET A 257 41.41 10.33 41.67
CA MET A 257 41.50 8.88 41.88
C MET A 257 40.86 8.53 43.22
N THR A 258 39.56 8.26 43.25
CA THR A 258 39.05 7.34 44.26
C THR A 258 39.48 5.93 43.90
N LEU A 259 40.30 5.35 44.78
CA LEU A 259 40.52 3.92 44.87
C LEU A 259 39.19 3.23 45.22
N GLU A 260 38.34 3.02 44.23
CA GLU A 260 37.27 2.03 44.33
C GLU A 260 37.62 0.80 43.50
N LYS A 261 37.77 -0.28 44.26
CA LYS A 261 38.13 -1.65 43.88
C LYS A 261 37.26 -2.17 42.73
N LYS A 262 37.92 -2.92 41.83
CA LYS A 262 37.43 -4.11 41.11
C LYS A 262 35.94 -4.42 41.36
N GLY A 263 35.11 -4.15 40.36
CA GLY A 263 33.71 -4.57 40.40
C GLY A 263 32.72 -3.79 39.55
N PHE A 264 33.15 -2.86 38.68
CA PHE A 264 32.21 -2.23 37.74
C PHE A 264 31.96 -3.18 36.55
N LYS A 265 31.06 -4.16 36.74
CA LYS A 265 30.26 -4.66 35.61
C LYS A 265 29.73 -3.41 34.91
N ARG A 266 29.91 -3.34 33.57
CA ARG A 266 29.31 -2.32 32.71
C ARG A 266 27.89 -2.03 33.19
N SER A 267 27.69 -0.92 33.91
CA SER A 267 26.37 -0.33 34.08
C SER A 267 26.10 0.52 32.84
N LEU A 268 26.07 -0.17 31.69
CA LEU A 268 25.08 0.12 30.69
C LEU A 268 23.97 -0.88 31.04
N SER A 269 22.78 -0.38 31.33
CA SER A 269 21.58 -1.21 31.43
C SER A 269 21.62 -2.32 30.35
N PRO A 270 21.52 -3.61 30.72
CA PRO A 270 21.59 -4.72 29.78
C PRO A 270 20.29 -4.87 28.97
N GLN A 271 19.69 -3.76 28.50
CA GLN A 271 18.41 -3.80 27.78
C GLN A 271 18.41 -3.15 26.40
N HIS A 272 19.41 -2.33 26.04
CA HIS A 272 19.50 -1.82 24.67
C HIS A 272 20.94 -2.01 24.20
N GLY A 273 21.12 -2.93 23.25
CA GLY A 273 22.37 -3.10 22.52
C GLY A 273 22.67 -1.84 21.68
N TYR A 274 23.82 -1.82 21.01
CA TYR A 274 24.01 -0.86 19.93
C TYR A 274 23.09 -1.26 18.76
N PRO A 275 22.58 -0.30 17.96
CA PRO A 275 21.81 -0.64 16.75
C PRO A 275 22.57 -1.67 15.90
N GLY A 276 21.92 -2.78 15.58
CA GLY A 276 22.49 -3.95 14.91
C GLY A 276 22.68 -5.17 15.83
N ASP A 277 22.71 -4.99 17.16
CA ASP A 277 22.78 -6.11 18.11
C ASP A 277 21.51 -6.98 18.07
N GLU A 278 20.35 -6.38 17.79
CA GLU A 278 19.07 -7.08 17.62
C GLU A 278 19.07 -8.01 16.40
N SER A 279 19.91 -7.71 15.40
CA SER A 279 20.08 -8.49 14.19
C SER A 279 21.07 -9.66 14.35
N TYR A 280 21.86 -9.69 15.43
CA TYR A 280 22.82 -10.77 15.70
C TYR A 280 22.11 -12.02 16.26
N ARG A 281 21.68 -12.90 15.35
CA ARG A 281 21.01 -14.15 15.72
C ARG A 281 22.00 -15.25 16.13
N ARG A 282 21.75 -15.86 17.30
CA ARG A 282 22.51 -17.02 17.81
C ARG A 282 21.89 -18.36 17.43
N SER A 283 20.57 -18.49 17.53
CA SER A 283 19.80 -19.68 17.16
C SER A 283 18.51 -19.27 16.43
N ARG A 284 18.01 -20.13 15.53
CA ARG A 284 16.72 -19.94 14.86
C ARG A 284 15.52 -20.35 15.71
N GLU A 285 15.76 -21.09 16.80
CA GLU A 285 14.72 -21.46 17.77
C GLU A 285 14.21 -20.22 18.54
N ASP A 286 15.08 -19.21 18.71
CA ASP A 286 14.74 -17.94 19.33
C ASP A 286 14.02 -17.01 18.33
N MET A 287 12.72 -17.24 18.15
CA MET A 287 11.89 -16.45 17.24
C MET A 287 11.54 -15.08 17.83
N THR A 288 12.08 -14.02 17.23
CA THR A 288 11.75 -12.63 17.57
C THR A 288 10.34 -12.25 17.08
N LEU A 289 9.83 -11.08 17.48
CA LEU A 289 8.56 -10.58 16.97
C LEU A 289 8.61 -10.33 15.46
N ILE A 290 9.70 -9.72 14.97
CA ILE A 290 9.93 -9.49 13.53
C ILE A 290 9.91 -10.82 12.76
N ASP A 291 10.50 -11.88 13.32
CA ASP A 291 10.44 -13.21 12.70
C ASP A 291 9.04 -13.76 12.55
N LYS A 292 8.22 -13.63 13.59
CA LYS A 292 6.82 -14.09 13.58
C LYS A 292 6.00 -13.31 12.56
N LEU A 293 6.20 -11.99 12.50
CA LEU A 293 5.53 -11.11 11.53
C LEU A 293 5.96 -11.43 10.10
N HIS A 294 7.26 -11.62 9.86
CA HIS A 294 7.78 -11.95 8.53
C HIS A 294 7.32 -13.34 8.06
N PHE A 295 7.28 -14.33 8.96
CA PHE A 295 6.71 -15.64 8.67
C PHE A 295 5.22 -15.54 8.32
N ALA A 296 4.42 -14.88 9.16
CA ALA A 296 2.99 -14.69 8.90
C ALA A 296 2.75 -13.94 7.58
N LEU A 297 3.53 -12.90 7.28
CA LEU A 297 3.43 -12.14 6.04
C LEU A 297 3.71 -13.03 4.82
N THR A 298 4.76 -13.86 4.88
CA THR A 298 5.12 -14.76 3.77
C THR A 298 4.00 -15.77 3.48
N GLU A 299 3.42 -16.38 4.52
CA GLU A 299 2.35 -17.37 4.36
C GLU A 299 1.04 -16.74 3.84
N LEU A 300 0.68 -15.55 4.34
CA LEU A 300 -0.49 -14.81 3.84
C LEU A 300 -0.30 -14.33 2.40
N CYS A 301 0.89 -13.82 2.05
CA CYS A 301 1.18 -13.40 0.69
C CYS A 301 1.14 -14.58 -0.28
N PHE A 302 1.63 -15.76 0.11
CA PHE A 302 1.45 -16.97 -0.68
C PHE A 302 -0.03 -17.25 -0.94
N ALA A 303 -0.89 -17.17 0.08
CA ALA A 303 -2.32 -17.41 -0.08
C ALA A 303 -2.99 -16.39 -1.03
N ILE A 304 -2.63 -15.11 -0.94
CA ILE A 304 -3.16 -14.06 -1.83
C ILE A 304 -2.69 -14.27 -3.28
N ASP A 305 -1.44 -14.69 -3.47
CA ASP A 305 -0.85 -14.84 -4.80
C ASP A 305 -1.23 -16.14 -5.51
N TYR A 306 -1.60 -17.18 -4.75
CA TYR A 306 -1.80 -18.54 -5.26
C TYR A 306 -2.85 -18.63 -6.37
N TYR A 307 -3.99 -17.97 -6.21
CA TYR A 307 -5.04 -17.87 -7.23
C TYR A 307 -5.07 -16.46 -7.80
N PRO A 308 -4.59 -16.22 -9.05
CA PRO A 308 -4.65 -14.90 -9.67
C PRO A 308 -6.09 -14.39 -9.82
N GLN A 309 -7.00 -15.32 -10.12
CA GLN A 309 -8.42 -15.06 -10.25
C GLN A 309 -9.23 -16.24 -9.70
N ILE A 310 -10.34 -15.95 -9.05
CA ILE A 310 -11.30 -16.92 -8.54
C ILE A 310 -12.64 -16.63 -9.20
N VAL A 311 -13.12 -17.60 -9.98
CA VAL A 311 -14.44 -17.53 -10.62
C VAL A 311 -15.45 -18.21 -9.70
N VAL A 312 -16.42 -17.45 -9.24
CA VAL A 312 -17.57 -17.94 -8.46
C VAL A 312 -18.81 -17.57 -9.27
N TRP A 313 -19.46 -18.59 -9.84
CA TRP A 313 -20.55 -18.39 -10.81
C TRP A 313 -20.07 -17.60 -12.03
N GLU A 314 -20.70 -16.47 -12.34
CA GLU A 314 -20.33 -15.59 -13.46
C GLU A 314 -19.45 -14.40 -13.01
N HIS A 315 -19.07 -14.37 -11.73
CA HIS A 315 -18.27 -13.29 -11.14
C HIS A 315 -16.81 -13.72 -10.99
N THR A 316 -15.90 -12.81 -11.35
CA THR A 316 -14.45 -13.00 -11.21
C THR A 316 -13.92 -12.13 -10.08
N PHE A 317 -13.27 -12.74 -9.11
CA PHE A 317 -12.63 -12.09 -7.98
C PHE A 317 -11.12 -12.14 -8.14
N ALA A 318 -10.43 -11.03 -7.89
CA ALA A 318 -8.97 -10.92 -7.96
C ALA A 318 -8.41 -10.64 -6.56
N PRO A 319 -7.82 -11.63 -5.85
CA PRO A 319 -7.36 -11.46 -4.47
C PRO A 319 -6.33 -10.32 -4.28
N ARG A 320 -5.44 -10.11 -5.26
CA ARG A 320 -4.42 -9.06 -5.22
C ARG A 320 -5.01 -7.64 -5.14
N GLU A 321 -6.16 -7.42 -5.78
CA GLU A 321 -6.84 -6.11 -5.79
C GLU A 321 -7.36 -5.73 -4.41
N TYR A 322 -7.86 -6.71 -3.64
CA TYR A 322 -8.30 -6.48 -2.26
C TYR A 322 -7.12 -5.99 -1.39
N LEU A 323 -5.96 -6.64 -1.50
CA LEU A 323 -4.77 -6.23 -0.76
C LEU A 323 -4.31 -4.82 -1.15
N THR A 324 -4.26 -4.54 -2.46
CA THR A 324 -3.85 -3.22 -2.99
C THR A 324 -4.73 -2.10 -2.42
N GLN A 325 -6.05 -2.25 -2.50
CA GLN A 325 -7.01 -1.27 -1.95
C GLN A 325 -6.83 -1.06 -0.44
N HIS A 326 -6.60 -2.14 0.32
CA HIS A 326 -6.39 -2.07 1.76
C HIS A 326 -5.07 -1.40 2.15
N ILE A 327 -4.00 -1.64 1.39
CA ILE A 327 -2.69 -1.02 1.61
C ILE A 327 -2.74 0.47 1.26
N GLU A 328 -3.31 0.86 0.12
CA GLU A 328 -3.47 2.26 -0.29
C GLU A 328 -4.28 3.05 0.76
N ALA A 329 -5.46 2.54 1.13
CA ALA A 329 -6.31 3.18 2.12
C ALA A 329 -5.64 3.30 3.49
N ARG A 330 -4.81 2.32 3.87
CA ARG A 330 -4.06 2.34 5.12
C ARG A 330 -2.90 3.32 5.07
N PHE A 331 -2.13 3.31 3.99
CA PHE A 331 -0.98 4.20 3.82
C PHE A 331 -1.39 5.65 3.95
N ASN A 332 -2.42 6.10 3.23
CA ASN A 332 -2.91 7.48 3.31
C ASN A 332 -3.34 7.87 4.73
N LYS A 333 -4.10 7.00 5.41
CA LYS A 333 -4.49 7.23 6.81
C LYS A 333 -3.30 7.27 7.76
N THR A 334 -2.31 6.40 7.55
CA THR A 334 -1.12 6.34 8.41
C THR A 334 -0.22 7.54 8.18
N VAL A 335 0.03 8.00 6.94
CA VAL A 335 0.83 9.20 6.66
C VAL A 335 0.24 10.44 7.34
N VAL A 336 -1.08 10.62 7.28
CA VAL A 336 -1.77 11.72 7.99
C VAL A 336 -1.64 11.55 9.51
N ALA A 337 -1.80 10.35 10.03
CA ALA A 337 -1.63 10.08 11.46
C ALA A 337 -0.18 10.30 11.94
N MET A 338 0.83 9.97 11.13
CA MET A 338 2.25 10.18 11.44
C MET A 338 2.60 11.68 11.57
N ALA A 339 1.85 12.57 10.91
CA ALA A 339 2.04 14.00 11.06
C ALA A 339 1.72 14.49 12.48
N MET A 340 0.95 13.71 13.27
CA MET A 340 0.63 13.97 14.68
C MET A 340 0.12 15.40 14.93
N TYR A 341 -0.67 15.94 13.99
CA TYR A 341 -1.22 17.29 14.12
C TYR A 341 -2.33 17.31 15.16
N ASP A 342 -2.14 18.10 16.20
CA ASP A 342 -3.15 18.37 17.22
C ASP A 342 -3.51 19.86 17.20
N LYS A 343 -4.79 20.13 16.91
CA LYS A 343 -5.32 21.49 16.77
C LYS A 343 -5.37 22.25 18.10
N ASP A 344 -5.54 21.55 19.21
CA ASP A 344 -5.66 22.17 20.54
C ASP A 344 -4.29 22.58 21.08
N THR A 345 -3.28 21.73 20.89
CA THR A 345 -1.90 22.00 21.34
C THR A 345 -1.05 22.73 20.29
N GLN A 346 -1.51 22.78 19.04
CA GLN A 346 -0.75 23.23 17.86
C GLN A 346 0.58 22.48 17.70
N GLU A 347 0.62 21.22 18.14
CA GLU A 347 1.76 20.34 17.97
C GLU A 347 1.68 19.60 16.63
N ILE A 348 2.85 19.35 16.06
CA ILE A 348 3.01 18.63 14.80
C ILE A 348 4.37 17.93 14.81
N ALA A 349 4.47 16.79 14.14
CA ALA A 349 5.71 16.07 13.98
C ALA A 349 6.75 16.89 13.21
N LYS A 350 8.04 16.68 13.53
CA LYS A 350 9.14 17.29 12.78
C LYS A 350 9.19 16.70 11.37
N PRO A 351 9.40 17.52 10.31
CA PRO A 351 9.51 17.04 8.95
C PRO A 351 10.52 15.89 8.76
N SER A 352 11.69 15.94 9.42
CA SER A 352 12.71 14.89 9.33
C SER A 352 12.27 13.57 9.96
N GLU A 353 11.61 13.62 11.12
CA GLU A 353 11.09 12.43 11.81
C GLU A 353 9.90 11.82 11.04
N LEU A 354 9.03 12.67 10.48
CA LEU A 354 7.95 12.25 9.60
C LEU A 354 8.49 11.59 8.33
N LEU A 355 9.47 12.21 7.66
CA LEU A 355 10.10 11.66 6.46
C LEU A 355 10.78 10.32 6.75
N ASN A 356 11.49 10.20 7.88
CA ASN A 356 12.11 8.95 8.31
C ASN A 356 11.07 7.85 8.52
N SER A 357 9.93 8.19 9.12
CA SER A 357 8.80 7.27 9.32
C SER A 357 8.17 6.85 8.00
N ILE A 358 7.95 7.78 7.06
CA ILE A 358 7.42 7.50 5.73
C ILE A 358 8.37 6.58 4.95
N ARG A 359 9.68 6.87 4.94
CA ARG A 359 10.69 6.03 4.30
C ARG A 359 10.71 4.63 4.89
N THR A 360 10.67 4.51 6.22
CA THR A 360 10.60 3.21 6.90
C THR A 360 9.34 2.43 6.52
N TYR A 361 8.19 3.11 6.36
CA TYR A 361 6.96 2.48 5.88
C TYR A 361 7.10 2.00 4.43
N MET A 362 7.68 2.84 3.56
CA MET A 362 7.96 2.48 2.17
C MET A 362 8.90 1.28 2.06
N ASP A 363 9.96 1.21 2.88
CA ASP A 363 10.88 0.07 2.89
C ASP A 363 10.13 -1.23 3.23
N VAL A 364 9.23 -1.19 4.23
CA VAL A 364 8.39 -2.34 4.58
C VAL A 364 7.42 -2.69 3.43
N LEU A 365 6.81 -1.71 2.77
CA LEU A 365 5.96 -1.97 1.60
C LEU A 365 6.76 -2.56 0.43
N GLN A 366 7.98 -2.09 0.17
CA GLN A 366 8.83 -2.66 -0.88
C GLN A 366 9.20 -4.12 -0.58
N THR A 367 9.27 -4.52 0.70
CA THR A 367 9.43 -5.96 1.00
C THR A 367 8.23 -6.80 0.57
N LEU A 368 7.02 -6.23 0.53
CA LEU A 368 5.81 -6.90 0.07
C LEU A 368 5.87 -7.25 -1.42
N GLU A 369 6.49 -6.40 -2.24
CA GLU A 369 6.66 -6.62 -3.69
C GLU A 369 7.45 -7.90 -4.01
N ASN A 370 8.30 -8.36 -3.09
CA ASN A 370 9.01 -9.63 -3.24
C ASN A 370 8.09 -10.85 -3.19
N TYR A 371 6.89 -10.72 -2.63
CA TYR A 371 5.94 -11.82 -2.42
C TYR A 371 4.70 -11.72 -3.29
N VAL A 372 4.21 -10.50 -3.55
CA VAL A 372 3.03 -10.25 -4.38
C VAL A 372 3.36 -9.15 -5.37
N GLN A 373 3.07 -9.38 -6.65
CA GLN A 373 3.22 -8.35 -7.68
C GLN A 373 2.13 -7.28 -7.48
N ILE A 374 2.44 -6.26 -6.71
CA ILE A 374 1.61 -5.07 -6.48
C ILE A 374 2.42 -3.86 -6.91
N ASP A 375 1.82 -2.98 -7.70
CA ASP A 375 2.42 -1.69 -8.03
C ASP A 375 2.17 -0.73 -6.86
N VAL A 376 3.14 -0.56 -5.97
CA VAL A 376 3.05 0.37 -4.84
C VAL A 376 3.34 1.80 -5.33
N GLN A 377 2.64 2.25 -6.37
CA GLN A 377 2.71 3.63 -6.82
C GLN A 377 1.78 4.48 -5.96
N THR A 378 2.39 5.34 -5.15
CA THR A 378 1.67 6.34 -4.36
C THR A 378 0.95 7.30 -5.31
N GLN A 379 -0.36 7.13 -5.44
CA GLN A 379 -1.20 8.12 -6.12
C GLN A 379 -1.03 9.47 -5.41
N HIS A 380 -0.76 10.52 -6.19
CA HIS A 380 -0.44 11.86 -5.71
C HIS A 380 -1.68 12.68 -5.28
N GLN A 381 -2.82 12.02 -5.05
CA GLN A 381 -4.07 12.70 -4.77
C GLN A 381 -4.67 12.28 -3.43
N ASP A 382 -5.10 13.33 -2.71
CA ASP A 382 -6.01 13.32 -1.58
C ASP A 382 -5.39 13.29 -0.16
N CYS A 383 -4.57 14.30 0.13
CA CYS A 383 -4.43 14.81 1.49
C CYS A 383 -5.37 16.02 1.67
N TYR A 384 -6.54 15.75 2.25
CA TYR A 384 -7.57 16.71 2.62
C TYR A 384 -6.99 17.92 3.39
N GLY A 385 -7.11 19.11 2.80
CA GLY A 385 -7.81 20.29 3.33
C GLY A 385 -7.60 20.82 4.75
N GLU A 386 -6.76 20.24 5.60
CA GLU A 386 -6.54 20.68 6.98
C GLU A 386 -5.41 21.73 7.05
N GLU A 387 -5.46 22.59 8.08
CA GLU A 387 -4.55 23.73 8.27
C GLU A 387 -3.08 23.28 8.19
N THR A 388 -2.37 23.73 7.16
CA THR A 388 -0.95 23.38 6.96
C THR A 388 -0.08 23.94 8.09
N TYR A 389 0.97 23.20 8.45
CA TYR A 389 2.13 23.58 9.29
C TYR A 389 2.51 25.08 9.24
N LEU A 390 2.40 25.67 8.05
CA LEU A 390 2.68 27.06 7.75
C LEU A 390 1.82 28.08 8.53
N GLU A 391 0.53 27.81 8.78
CA GLU A 391 -0.35 28.81 9.43
C GLU A 391 0.00 29.02 10.91
N VAL A 392 0.40 27.95 11.61
CA VAL A 392 0.87 28.05 13.00
C VAL A 392 2.17 28.86 13.06
N LEU A 393 3.11 28.58 12.16
CA LEU A 393 4.41 29.24 12.13
C LEU A 393 4.31 30.72 11.75
N LEU A 394 3.57 31.04 10.69
CA LEU A 394 3.44 32.42 10.20
C LEU A 394 2.62 33.33 11.11
N ARG A 395 1.62 32.80 11.83
CA ARG A 395 0.89 33.57 12.85
C ARG A 395 1.83 33.98 13.99
N ARG A 396 2.75 33.10 14.40
CA ARG A 396 3.72 33.38 15.48
C ARG A 396 4.85 34.33 15.05
N VAL A 397 5.32 34.24 13.81
CA VAL A 397 6.22 35.25 13.20
C VAL A 397 5.54 36.62 13.18
N SER A 398 4.30 36.71 12.72
CA SER A 398 3.53 37.97 12.71
C SER A 398 3.31 38.55 14.11
N ASN A 399 3.28 37.71 15.14
CA ASN A 399 3.11 38.11 16.54
C ASN A 399 4.44 38.42 17.27
N TYR A 400 5.59 38.47 16.57
CA TYR A 400 6.92 38.72 17.16
C TYR A 400 7.36 37.69 18.22
N GLN A 401 6.80 36.49 18.17
CA GLN A 401 7.17 35.40 19.08
C GLN A 401 8.38 34.63 18.56
N ILE A 402 8.64 34.69 17.25
CA ILE A 402 9.68 33.95 16.55
C ILE A 402 10.40 34.93 15.61
N LEU A 403 11.73 34.88 15.57
CA LEU A 403 12.59 35.77 14.79
C LEU A 403 13.48 34.98 13.84
N TYR A 404 13.72 35.51 12.64
CA TYR A 404 14.64 34.87 11.69
C TYR A 404 16.10 35.20 12.03
N SER A 405 16.93 34.18 12.23
CA SER A 405 18.38 34.34 12.39
C SER A 405 19.11 34.04 11.08
N GLY A 406 19.63 35.07 10.42
CA GLY A 406 20.42 34.91 9.20
C GLY A 406 21.71 34.10 9.38
N HIS A 407 22.28 34.09 10.60
CA HIS A 407 23.48 33.32 10.92
C HIS A 407 23.20 31.83 11.04
N LEU A 408 22.11 31.46 11.72
CA LEU A 408 21.71 30.07 11.90
C LEU A 408 20.86 29.54 10.75
N ARG A 409 20.39 30.43 9.86
CA ARG A 409 19.49 30.12 8.74
C ARG A 409 18.24 29.37 9.21
N THR A 410 17.67 29.80 10.33
CA THR A 410 16.51 29.20 10.98
C THR A 410 15.73 30.27 11.73
N PHE A 411 14.48 29.96 12.06
CA PHE A 411 13.74 30.74 13.05
C PHE A 411 14.10 30.33 14.48
N VAL A 412 14.16 31.32 15.37
CA VAL A 412 14.50 31.14 16.79
C VAL A 412 13.42 31.82 17.64
N SER A 413 13.09 31.26 18.80
CA SER A 413 12.15 31.90 19.74
C SER A 413 12.71 33.24 20.21
N ASN A 414 11.84 34.26 20.29
CA ASN A 414 12.21 35.56 20.81
C ASN A 414 12.33 35.49 22.35
N PRO A 415 13.55 35.65 22.93
CA PRO A 415 13.74 35.56 24.38
C PRO A 415 13.05 36.71 25.15
N MET A 416 12.61 37.75 24.45
CA MET A 416 11.90 38.90 25.02
C MET A 416 10.38 38.73 25.05
N SER A 417 9.84 37.62 24.51
CA SER A 417 8.40 37.33 24.53
C SER A 417 7.99 36.72 25.87
N GLU A 418 6.94 37.26 26.51
CA GLU A 418 6.39 36.72 27.76
C GLU A 418 5.62 35.40 27.57
N ILE A 419 5.29 35.05 26.32
CA ILE A 419 4.55 33.83 25.98
C ILE A 419 5.54 32.73 25.64
N ALA A 420 5.66 31.72 26.50
CA ALA A 420 6.44 30.54 26.21
C ALA A 420 5.90 29.84 24.96
N THR A 421 6.78 29.59 23.98
CA THR A 421 6.43 28.78 22.81
C THR A 421 6.32 27.31 23.22
N SER A 422 5.25 26.62 22.79
CA SER A 422 5.04 25.19 23.07
C SER A 422 6.10 24.27 22.45
N PHE A 423 6.83 24.75 21.44
CA PHE A 423 7.89 24.04 20.75
C PHE A 423 9.07 24.96 20.43
N PHE A 424 10.22 24.38 20.07
CA PHE A 424 11.41 25.10 19.62
C PHE A 424 11.37 25.29 18.10
N PRO A 425 11.21 26.53 17.58
CA PRO A 425 11.08 26.79 16.13
C PRO A 425 12.28 26.33 15.31
N GLU A 426 13.45 26.33 15.94
CA GLU A 426 14.72 25.91 15.36
C GLU A 426 14.77 24.40 15.05
N GLU A 427 13.98 23.58 15.75
CA GLU A 427 13.89 22.14 15.47
C GLU A 427 12.96 21.80 14.29
N TYR A 428 12.39 22.81 13.62
CA TYR A 428 11.49 22.59 12.49
C TYR A 428 11.77 23.47 11.27
N THR A 429 12.57 24.53 11.43
CA THR A 429 12.83 25.51 10.38
C THR A 429 14.31 25.64 10.02
N ASP A 430 15.13 24.75 10.56
CA ASP A 430 16.51 24.64 10.13
C ASP A 430 16.56 24.11 8.67
N TYR A 431 17.74 24.23 8.07
CA TYR A 431 17.89 23.86 6.66
C TYR A 431 17.56 22.38 6.37
N PRO A 432 18.05 21.39 7.16
CA PRO A 432 17.66 19.98 7.00
C PRO A 432 16.16 19.71 7.10
N GLU A 433 15.45 20.32 8.06
CA GLU A 433 14.01 20.14 8.23
C GLU A 433 13.23 20.70 7.03
N LEU A 434 13.67 21.83 6.47
CA LEU A 434 13.07 22.38 5.24
C LEU A 434 13.34 21.52 4.01
N CYS A 435 14.49 20.84 3.94
CA CYS A 435 14.76 19.85 2.88
C CYS A 435 13.86 18.62 3.04
N ALA A 436 13.70 18.12 4.26
CA ALA A 436 12.79 17.01 4.54
C ALA A 436 11.33 17.36 4.22
N LEU A 437 10.90 18.59 4.55
CA LEU A 437 9.59 19.12 4.18
C LEU A 437 9.41 19.20 2.66
N ALA A 438 10.45 19.64 1.93
CA ALA A 438 10.42 19.70 0.47
C ALA A 438 10.27 18.30 -0.15
N GLU A 439 10.88 17.27 0.45
CA GLU A 439 10.75 15.88 -0.01
C GLU A 439 9.35 15.30 0.22
N ILE A 440 8.73 15.59 1.36
CA ILE A 440 7.36 15.14 1.67
C ILE A 440 6.33 15.83 0.75
N LEU A 441 6.47 17.15 0.55
CA LEU A 441 5.49 17.95 -0.21
C LEU A 441 5.71 17.90 -1.72
N GLY A 442 6.95 17.68 -2.16
CA GLY A 442 7.36 17.81 -3.56
C GLY A 442 7.17 19.23 -4.13
N ALA A 443 7.37 19.38 -5.44
CA ALA A 443 7.26 20.67 -6.11
C ALA A 443 5.85 21.28 -6.02
N TYR A 444 4.79 20.46 -6.06
CA TYR A 444 3.41 20.92 -5.97
C TYR A 444 3.07 21.50 -4.60
N GLY A 445 3.38 20.77 -3.51
CA GLY A 445 3.12 21.26 -2.16
C GLY A 445 4.00 22.47 -1.81
N MET A 446 5.25 22.50 -2.28
CA MET A 446 6.14 23.65 -2.08
C MET A 446 5.68 24.90 -2.86
N LYS A 447 5.10 24.74 -4.06
CA LYS A 447 4.47 25.85 -4.78
C LYS A 447 3.28 26.40 -4.00
N PHE A 448 2.39 25.53 -3.51
CA PHE A 448 1.26 25.95 -2.68
C PHE A 448 1.71 26.70 -1.41
N LEU A 449 2.76 26.20 -0.74
CA LEU A 449 3.37 26.86 0.41
C LEU A 449 3.91 28.26 0.06
N SER A 450 4.63 28.37 -1.06
CA SER A 450 5.17 29.63 -1.61
C SER A 450 4.05 30.65 -1.89
N GLU A 451 2.96 30.21 -2.49
CA GLU A 451 1.81 31.08 -2.79
C GLU A 451 1.14 31.63 -1.51
N ARG A 452 0.99 30.80 -0.47
CA ARG A 452 0.47 31.24 0.84
C ARG A 452 1.40 32.26 1.50
N LEU A 453 2.71 32.04 1.47
CA LEU A 453 3.70 33.01 1.95
C LEU A 453 3.56 34.36 1.23
N MET A 454 3.42 34.32 -0.10
CA MET A 454 3.24 35.54 -0.91
C MET A 454 1.90 36.24 -0.66
N TRP A 455 0.85 35.50 -0.32
CA TRP A 455 -0.41 36.08 0.11
C TRP A 455 -0.25 36.93 1.38
N HIS A 456 0.49 36.43 2.38
CA HIS A 456 0.79 37.21 3.59
C HIS A 456 1.66 38.44 3.29
N VAL A 457 2.66 38.32 2.41
CA VAL A 457 3.49 39.46 1.97
C VAL A 457 2.64 40.53 1.29
N ALA A 458 1.74 40.15 0.38
CA ALA A 458 0.82 41.08 -0.28
C ALA A 458 -0.10 41.82 0.72
N GLY A 459 -0.56 41.11 1.76
CA GLY A 459 -1.29 41.70 2.88
C GLY A 459 -0.47 42.77 3.62
N GLN A 460 0.79 42.48 3.96
CA GLN A 460 1.68 43.45 4.62
C GLN A 460 2.00 44.66 3.73
N ILE A 461 2.22 44.44 2.42
CA ILE A 461 2.45 45.52 1.45
C ILE A 461 1.22 46.43 1.32
N SER A 462 0.02 45.87 1.41
CA SER A 462 -1.22 46.66 1.40
C SER A 462 -1.33 47.59 2.60
N GLU A 463 -0.94 47.11 3.78
CA GLU A 463 -0.90 47.94 5.00
C GLU A 463 0.23 49.00 4.93
N LEU A 464 1.40 48.65 4.39
CA LEU A 464 2.48 49.61 4.11
C LEU A 464 2.00 50.72 3.17
N LYS A 465 1.24 50.37 2.12
CA LYS A 465 0.63 51.35 1.21
C LYS A 465 -0.31 52.30 1.93
N LYS A 466 -1.13 51.81 2.88
CA LYS A 466 -2.00 52.65 3.72
C LYS A 466 -1.18 53.63 4.56
N LEU A 467 -0.09 53.19 5.19
CA LEU A 467 0.82 54.04 5.97
C LEU A 467 1.47 55.14 5.10
N VAL A 468 1.92 54.79 3.89
CA VAL A 468 2.51 55.74 2.94
C VAL A 468 1.46 56.76 2.45
N LEU A 469 0.22 56.34 2.22
CA LEU A 469 -0.87 57.23 1.81
C LEU A 469 -1.28 58.20 2.93
N GLN A 470 -1.33 57.73 4.18
CA GLN A 470 -1.61 58.57 5.35
C GLN A 470 -0.55 59.67 5.56
N ASN A 471 0.72 59.38 5.22
CA ASN A 471 1.85 60.30 5.42
C ASN A 471 2.36 60.95 4.11
N ARG A 472 1.54 60.93 3.05
CA ARG A 472 1.95 61.30 1.68
C ARG A 472 2.55 62.69 1.55
N GLU A 473 1.99 63.68 2.24
CA GLU A 473 2.44 65.08 2.15
C GLU A 473 3.81 65.27 2.80
N SER A 474 3.99 64.74 4.02
CA SER A 474 5.27 64.74 4.73
C SER A 474 6.35 64.01 3.93
N LEU A 475 6.05 62.84 3.37
CA LEU A 475 7.01 62.06 2.55
C LEU A 475 7.39 62.78 1.25
N ARG A 476 6.45 63.47 0.59
CA ARG A 476 6.76 64.30 -0.59
C ARG A 476 7.65 65.49 -0.24
N ALA A 477 7.35 66.17 0.87
CA ALA A 477 8.15 67.29 1.36
C ALA A 477 9.57 66.84 1.76
N MET A 478 9.70 65.67 2.37
CA MET A 478 10.99 65.05 2.69
C MET A 478 11.80 64.72 1.42
N ARG A 479 11.15 64.14 0.41
CA ARG A 479 11.80 63.79 -0.87
C ARG A 479 12.33 65.00 -1.63
N THR A 480 11.74 66.20 -1.45
CA THR A 480 12.19 67.44 -2.11
C THR A 480 13.14 68.29 -1.27
N ASN A 481 13.18 68.09 0.06
CA ASN A 481 14.06 68.82 0.98
C ASN A 481 15.16 67.91 1.60
N PHE A 482 15.60 66.87 0.87
CA PHE A 482 16.60 65.90 1.35
C PHE A 482 17.97 66.54 1.62
N ASP A 483 18.22 67.72 1.05
CA ASP A 483 19.44 68.53 1.16
C ASP A 483 19.43 69.48 2.38
N ARG A 484 18.30 69.60 3.11
CA ARG A 484 18.14 70.53 4.24
C ARG A 484 17.91 69.80 5.58
N PRO A 485 18.96 69.60 6.40
CA PRO A 485 18.89 68.73 7.59
C PRO A 485 17.92 69.22 8.68
N ASP A 486 17.81 70.53 8.91
CA ASP A 486 16.91 71.07 9.95
C ASP A 486 15.43 70.85 9.60
N ARG A 487 15.08 71.14 8.35
CA ARG A 487 13.72 70.93 7.82
C ARG A 487 13.38 69.44 7.72
N MET A 488 14.36 68.60 7.41
CA MET A 488 14.21 67.14 7.39
C MET A 488 13.92 66.57 8.79
N ARG A 489 14.57 67.09 9.84
CA ARG A 489 14.33 66.68 11.23
C ARG A 489 12.94 67.06 11.72
N GLU A 490 12.46 68.24 11.33
CA GLU A 490 11.09 68.70 11.62
C GLU A 490 10.04 67.80 10.94
N LEU A 491 10.23 67.52 9.64
CA LEU A 491 9.36 66.60 8.88
C LEU A 491 9.37 65.17 9.42
N PHE A 492 10.51 64.69 9.94
CA PHE A 492 10.61 63.38 10.57
C PHE A 492 9.83 63.29 11.89
N ARG A 493 9.85 64.36 12.70
CA ARG A 493 9.04 64.42 13.93
C ARG A 493 7.54 64.26 13.66
N HIS A 494 7.04 64.75 12.52
CA HIS A 494 5.64 64.55 12.14
C HIS A 494 5.27 63.09 11.87
N LEU A 495 6.25 62.21 11.63
CA LEU A 495 6.03 60.76 11.46
C LEU A 495 6.07 59.99 12.78
N THR A 496 6.78 60.52 13.80
CA THR A 496 7.02 59.84 15.08
C THR A 496 6.14 60.33 16.24
N VAL A 497 5.50 61.49 16.11
CA VAL A 497 4.70 62.08 17.20
C VAL A 497 3.31 61.44 17.27
N THR A 498 3.03 60.76 18.38
CA THR A 498 1.72 60.22 18.74
C THR A 498 0.90 61.25 19.52
N ASP A 499 -0.31 61.55 19.04
CA ASP A 499 -1.27 62.38 19.75
C ASP A 499 -1.68 61.69 21.07
N GLY A 500 -1.60 62.39 22.20
CA GLY A 500 -1.56 61.83 23.57
C GLY A 500 -2.78 61.02 24.05
N ASN A 501 -3.80 60.81 23.20
CA ASN A 501 -5.05 60.12 23.54
C ASN A 501 -5.39 58.90 22.64
N LYS A 502 -4.49 58.45 21.75
CA LYS A 502 -4.69 57.21 20.99
C LYS A 502 -3.44 56.33 21.06
N LYS A 503 -3.63 55.05 21.42
CA LYS A 503 -2.63 53.96 21.28
C LYS A 503 -2.33 53.67 19.79
N HIS A 504 -1.93 54.66 19.00
CA HIS A 504 -1.35 54.41 17.69
C HIS A 504 0.17 54.31 17.88
N LEU A 505 0.76 53.18 17.46
CA LEU A 505 2.20 53.05 17.31
C LEU A 505 2.73 54.16 16.38
N ASP A 506 3.96 54.61 16.64
CA ASP A 506 4.78 55.42 15.74
C ASP A 506 4.68 54.88 14.30
N ALA A 507 4.42 55.75 13.31
CA ALA A 507 4.29 55.34 11.92
C ALA A 507 5.59 54.75 11.37
N VAL A 508 6.73 55.19 11.90
CA VAL A 508 8.07 54.67 11.56
C VAL A 508 8.26 53.27 12.16
N ASP A 509 7.90 53.06 13.42
CA ASP A 509 8.01 51.72 14.04
C ASP A 509 7.07 50.72 13.36
N ASN A 510 5.85 51.15 13.00
CA ASN A 510 4.91 50.32 12.26
C ASN A 510 5.41 49.98 10.84
N LEU A 511 6.04 50.94 10.15
CA LEU A 511 6.71 50.73 8.87
C LEU A 511 7.85 49.71 9.01
N LEU A 512 8.76 49.92 9.96
CA LEU A 512 9.90 49.04 10.21
C LEU A 512 9.45 47.63 10.58
N GLN A 513 8.43 47.51 11.44
CA GLN A 513 7.83 46.25 11.85
C GLN A 513 7.32 45.47 10.63
N ARG A 514 6.52 46.10 9.77
CA ARG A 514 5.96 45.44 8.59
C ARG A 514 7.00 45.10 7.53
N VAL A 515 7.97 45.98 7.30
CA VAL A 515 9.10 45.70 6.39
C VAL A 515 9.94 44.52 6.91
N THR A 516 10.13 44.44 8.23
CA THR A 516 10.82 43.30 8.86
C THR A 516 10.05 42.01 8.65
N ILE A 517 8.73 41.97 8.92
CA ILE A 517 7.90 40.78 8.66
C ILE A 517 7.99 40.34 7.19
N VAL A 518 7.91 41.28 6.24
CA VAL A 518 8.08 40.98 4.81
C VAL A 518 9.45 40.36 4.53
N GLY A 519 10.51 40.93 5.10
CA GLY A 519 11.88 40.41 4.99
C GLY A 519 12.00 38.99 5.53
N GLU A 520 11.47 38.72 6.72
CA GLU A 520 11.50 37.40 7.35
C GLU A 520 10.77 36.33 6.53
N ILE A 521 9.57 36.64 6.02
CA ILE A 521 8.80 35.72 5.17
C ILE A 521 9.54 35.43 3.86
N VAL A 522 10.14 36.44 3.24
CA VAL A 522 10.92 36.27 2.01
C VAL A 522 12.19 35.45 2.27
N CYS A 523 12.91 35.71 3.37
CA CYS A 523 14.07 34.91 3.75
C CYS A 523 13.70 33.45 4.00
N PHE A 524 12.59 33.19 4.70
CA PHE A 524 12.10 31.83 4.92
C PHE A 524 11.77 31.12 3.61
N ARG A 525 11.12 31.83 2.68
CA ARG A 525 10.84 31.29 1.35
C ARG A 525 12.11 30.99 0.55
N ASP A 526 13.13 31.82 0.65
CA ASP A 526 14.41 31.58 0.00
C ASP A 526 15.10 30.32 0.54
N LEU A 527 14.90 29.98 1.83
CA LEU A 527 15.37 28.71 2.39
C LEU A 527 14.57 27.52 1.86
N LEU A 528 13.24 27.60 1.84
CA LEU A 528 12.35 26.57 1.27
C LEU A 528 12.70 26.28 -0.20
N ARG A 529 12.95 27.33 -1.00
CA ARG A 529 13.36 27.19 -2.41
C ARG A 529 14.70 26.51 -2.56
N GLN A 530 15.66 26.81 -1.68
CA GLN A 530 16.97 26.17 -1.71
C GLN A 530 16.85 24.67 -1.39
N GLY A 531 16.07 24.30 -0.36
CA GLY A 531 15.80 22.90 -0.06
C GLY A 531 15.11 22.16 -1.22
N LEU A 532 14.13 22.80 -1.87
CA LEU A 532 13.50 22.25 -3.08
C LEU A 532 14.48 22.08 -4.24
N ASN A 533 15.34 23.07 -4.47
CA ASN A 533 16.32 23.02 -5.55
C ASN A 533 17.33 21.89 -5.37
N GLU A 534 17.80 21.66 -4.14
CA GLU A 534 18.70 20.56 -3.81
C GLU A 534 18.03 19.20 -4.10
N LEU A 535 16.79 19.02 -3.62
CA LEU A 535 16.00 17.81 -3.89
C LEU A 535 15.78 17.55 -5.39
N VAL A 536 15.32 18.57 -6.13
CA VAL A 536 15.00 18.42 -7.56
C VAL A 536 16.28 18.18 -8.38
N SER A 537 17.40 18.79 -7.98
CA SER A 537 18.70 18.56 -8.61
C SER A 537 19.21 17.14 -8.39
N GLU A 538 18.92 16.53 -7.24
CA GLU A 538 19.27 15.14 -6.95
C GLU A 538 18.35 14.15 -7.67
N ARG A 539 17.02 14.36 -7.61
CA ARG A 539 16.01 13.42 -8.13
C ARG A 539 15.88 13.47 -9.65
N VAL A 540 15.98 14.65 -10.27
CA VAL A 540 15.77 14.86 -11.72
C VAL A 540 16.85 15.78 -12.34
N PRO A 541 18.14 15.40 -12.26
CA PRO A 541 19.27 16.26 -12.66
C PRO A 541 19.21 16.70 -14.12
N PHE A 542 18.71 15.84 -15.01
CA PHE A 542 18.60 16.16 -16.44
C PHE A 542 17.65 17.33 -16.72
N LEU A 543 16.50 17.37 -16.04
CA LEU A 543 15.53 18.45 -16.20
C LEU A 543 16.09 19.75 -15.63
N VAL A 544 16.74 19.70 -14.47
CA VAL A 544 17.36 20.89 -13.86
C VAL A 544 18.45 21.45 -14.75
N ASN A 545 19.33 20.62 -15.30
CA ASN A 545 20.39 21.06 -16.21
C ASN A 545 19.82 21.74 -17.47
N CYS A 546 18.75 21.19 -18.05
CA CYS A 546 18.04 21.82 -19.17
C CYS A 546 17.46 23.19 -18.78
N MET A 547 16.85 23.29 -17.59
CA MET A 547 16.31 24.55 -17.09
C MET A 547 17.41 25.58 -16.82
N GLU A 548 18.54 25.18 -16.24
CA GLU A 548 19.67 26.08 -16.00
C GLU A 548 20.30 26.57 -17.31
N ASP A 549 20.45 25.70 -18.31
CA ASP A 549 20.95 26.08 -19.63
C ASP A 549 19.97 27.03 -20.34
N PHE A 550 18.67 26.73 -20.25
CA PHE A 550 17.61 27.60 -20.76
C PHE A 550 17.62 28.97 -20.07
N LYS A 551 17.89 29.02 -18.76
CA LYS A 551 18.04 30.27 -18.01
C LYS A 551 19.23 31.08 -18.51
N ARG A 552 20.39 30.44 -18.71
CA ARG A 552 21.62 31.10 -19.20
C ARG A 552 21.43 31.71 -20.59
N THR A 553 20.71 31.03 -21.47
CA THR A 553 20.47 31.47 -22.86
C THR A 553 19.38 32.55 -22.95
N THR A 554 18.33 32.46 -22.13
CA THR A 554 17.14 33.33 -22.28
C THR A 554 17.23 34.63 -21.49
N CYS A 555 17.94 34.69 -20.34
CA CYS A 555 17.95 35.84 -19.40
C CYS A 555 18.55 37.17 -19.92
N SER A 556 18.67 37.36 -21.24
CA SER A 556 19.09 38.60 -21.91
C SER A 556 17.94 39.42 -22.54
N GLY A 557 16.70 38.91 -22.57
CA GLY A 557 15.52 39.57 -23.16
C GLY A 557 14.54 40.27 -22.19
N ASP A 558 13.51 40.92 -22.75
CA ASP A 558 12.52 41.77 -22.05
C ASP A 558 11.81 41.08 -20.86
N LYS A 559 11.63 41.84 -19.77
CA LYS A 559 11.29 41.30 -18.43
C LYS A 559 9.87 40.75 -18.27
N LEU A 560 8.93 41.07 -19.17
CA LEU A 560 7.51 40.67 -19.05
C LEU A 560 7.20 39.31 -19.69
N ASP A 561 7.83 38.99 -20.82
CA ASP A 561 7.67 37.68 -21.52
C ASP A 561 8.32 36.52 -20.74
N MET A 562 9.08 36.84 -19.71
CA MET A 562 9.78 35.91 -18.82
C MET A 562 8.93 35.35 -17.68
N LEU A 563 7.68 35.80 -17.50
CA LEU A 563 6.84 35.36 -16.38
C LEU A 563 6.57 33.84 -16.37
N PRO A 564 6.18 33.19 -17.48
CA PRO A 564 5.99 31.74 -17.51
C PRO A 564 7.29 30.96 -17.30
N VAL A 565 8.40 31.47 -17.85
CA VAL A 565 9.74 30.90 -17.68
C VAL A 565 10.22 31.02 -16.23
N SER A 566 9.93 32.14 -15.59
CA SER A 566 10.22 32.38 -14.17
C SER A 566 9.37 31.50 -13.25
N GLU A 567 8.13 31.15 -13.65
CA GLU A 567 7.30 30.21 -12.90
C GLU A 567 7.89 28.80 -12.95
N MET A 568 8.32 28.34 -14.13
CA MET A 568 9.02 27.06 -14.29
C MET A 568 10.28 26.99 -13.40
N PHE A 569 11.12 28.02 -13.41
CA PHE A 569 12.31 28.07 -12.57
C PHE A 569 11.96 28.09 -11.07
N SER A 570 10.94 28.86 -10.66
CA SER A 570 10.48 28.91 -9.26
C SER A 570 9.97 27.54 -8.78
N ALA A 571 9.29 26.79 -9.65
CA ALA A 571 8.82 25.43 -9.36
C ALA A 571 9.96 24.41 -9.20
N ALA A 572 11.13 24.67 -9.77
CA ALA A 572 12.36 23.89 -9.57
C ALA A 572 13.27 24.45 -8.46
N GLY A 573 12.80 25.45 -7.70
CA GLY A 573 13.60 26.13 -6.67
C GLY A 573 14.73 27.03 -7.20
N ILE A 574 14.81 27.24 -8.50
CA ILE A 574 15.85 28.06 -9.14
C ILE A 574 15.54 29.55 -8.90
N LYS A 575 16.51 30.30 -8.37
CA LYS A 575 16.35 31.72 -8.04
C LYS A 575 16.10 32.60 -9.28
N CYS A 576 14.97 33.29 -9.33
CA CYS A 576 14.63 34.23 -10.40
C CYS A 576 14.96 35.69 -10.03
N ILE A 577 15.18 36.54 -11.04
CA ILE A 577 15.39 37.99 -10.85
C ILE A 577 14.09 38.68 -10.42
N VAL A 578 12.98 38.27 -11.06
CA VAL A 578 11.63 38.72 -10.73
C VAL A 578 10.88 37.53 -10.16
N ASP A 579 10.16 37.75 -9.08
CA ASP A 579 9.39 36.71 -8.44
C ASP A 579 7.98 36.63 -9.04
N SER A 580 7.71 35.56 -9.79
CA SER A 580 6.42 35.34 -10.46
C SER A 580 5.25 35.34 -9.49
N ASP A 581 5.31 34.54 -8.41
CA ASP A 581 4.22 34.40 -7.44
C ASP A 581 3.92 35.73 -6.74
N LEU A 582 4.96 36.50 -6.36
CA LEU A 582 4.77 37.82 -5.75
C LEU A 582 4.17 38.82 -6.74
N MET A 583 4.64 38.84 -8.00
CA MET A 583 4.11 39.73 -9.03
C MET A 583 2.64 39.46 -9.32
N MET A 584 2.24 38.19 -9.48
CA MET A 584 0.84 37.81 -9.68
C MET A 584 -0.04 38.29 -8.51
N ARG A 585 0.41 38.09 -7.28
CA ARG A 585 -0.34 38.54 -6.08
C ARG A 585 -0.42 40.06 -5.99
N LEU A 586 0.67 40.78 -6.26
CA LEU A 586 0.67 42.24 -6.26
C LEU A 586 -0.24 42.83 -7.34
N MET A 587 -0.26 42.24 -8.54
CA MET A 587 -1.18 42.65 -9.61
C MET A 587 -2.65 42.50 -9.19
N THR A 588 -3.02 41.37 -8.58
CA THR A 588 -4.39 41.17 -8.06
C THR A 588 -4.76 42.15 -6.93
N THR A 589 -3.77 42.66 -6.19
CA THR A 589 -4.00 43.63 -5.11
C THR A 589 -3.99 45.09 -5.61
N THR A 590 -3.50 45.32 -6.84
CA THR A 590 -3.43 46.64 -7.48
C THR A 590 -4.48 46.88 -8.57
N THR A 591 -5.34 45.91 -8.88
CA THR A 591 -6.55 46.11 -9.67
C THR A 591 -7.59 46.95 -8.92
N PHE A 592 -7.35 48.25 -8.87
CA PHE A 592 -8.29 49.36 -9.09
C PHE A 592 -7.45 50.65 -9.08
N VAL A 593 -7.02 51.07 -10.27
CA VAL A 593 -7.01 52.44 -10.84
C VAL A 593 -6.10 52.37 -12.09
N VAL A 594 -6.65 51.84 -13.17
CA VAL A 594 -6.33 52.31 -14.52
C VAL A 594 -7.67 52.63 -15.16
N CYS A 595 -8.16 53.83 -14.88
CA CYS A 595 -9.01 54.65 -15.74
C CYS A 595 -8.50 56.08 -15.57
#